data_AF-A0AAD6WIL8-F1
#
_entry.id   AF-A0AAD6WIL8-F1
#
_cell.length_a   1.000
_cell.length_b   1.000
_cell.length_c   1.000
_cell.angle_alpha   90.00
_cell.angle_beta   90.00
_cell.angle_gamma   90.00
#
_symmetry.space_group_name_H-M   'P 1'
#
loop_
_entity.id
_entity.type
_entity.pdbx_description
1 polymer ?
#
loop_
_entity_poly.entity_id
_entity_poly.type
_entity_poly.pdbx_seq_one_letter_code
_entity_poly.pdbx_strand_id
1 'polypeptide(L)'
;MATSSKFNITNDASHDIPYMCNSPRLYQGLHALRPKESVAFEVVDIMFPLVWCYAQLNDTYHGVFWAFATKLGCTDICRWSLKDEGAFYLREDGKPEEHRLFDNAF
;
A
#
# COMPACT_ATOMS: atom_id res chain seq x y z
N MET A 1 21.23 -1.04 -13.58
CA MET A 1 21.04 -1.94 -12.42
C MET A 1 19.56 -2.01 -12.13
N ALA A 2 18.99 -3.20 -11.98
CA ALA A 2 17.61 -3.32 -11.49
C ALA A 2 17.58 -2.97 -10.00
N THR A 3 16.76 -2.00 -9.61
CA THR A 3 16.49 -1.70 -8.20
C THR A 3 15.26 -2.47 -7.75
N SER A 4 15.39 -3.18 -6.63
CA SER A 4 14.28 -3.85 -5.98
C SER A 4 13.71 -2.95 -4.89
N SER A 5 12.39 -2.74 -4.89
CA SER A 5 11.70 -2.00 -3.84
C SER A 5 10.73 -2.95 -3.12
N LYS A 6 10.77 -2.94 -1.80
CA LYS A 6 9.88 -3.75 -0.94
C LYS A 6 8.78 -2.87 -0.40
N PHE A 7 7.55 -3.31 -0.60
CA PHE A 7 6.35 -2.64 -0.14
C PHE A 7 5.73 -3.48 0.97
N ASN A 8 5.34 -2.83 2.05
CA ASN A 8 4.60 -3.43 3.15
C ASN A 8 3.40 -2.55 3.49
N ILE A 9 2.21 -3.12 3.47
CA ILE A 9 0.97 -2.46 3.83
C ILE A 9 0.39 -3.21 5.04
N THR A 10 0.29 -2.52 6.17
CA THR A 10 -0.23 -3.05 7.43
C THR A 10 -1.63 -2.50 7.68
N ASN A 11 -2.54 -3.36 8.14
CA ASN A 11 -3.83 -2.92 8.67
C ASN A 11 -3.69 -2.60 10.17
N ASP A 12 -3.71 -1.32 10.52
CA ASP A 12 -3.79 -0.81 11.89
C ASP A 12 -5.19 -0.26 12.26
N ALA A 13 -6.15 -0.38 11.33
CA ALA A 13 -7.56 -0.08 11.55
C ALA A 13 -8.19 -1.09 12.52
N SER A 14 -9.39 -0.75 13.00
CA SER A 14 -10.13 -1.58 13.95
C SER A 14 -10.92 -2.73 13.31
N HIS A 15 -10.96 -2.79 11.98
CA HIS A 15 -11.76 -3.73 11.19
C HIS A 15 -10.99 -4.33 10.01
N ASP A 16 -11.59 -5.34 9.37
CA ASP A 16 -11.06 -5.96 8.15
C ASP A 16 -11.12 -4.97 6.98
N ILE A 17 -10.02 -4.84 6.23
CA ILE A 17 -9.94 -3.97 5.05
C ILE A 17 -9.98 -4.84 3.78
N PRO A 18 -11.03 -4.72 2.95
CA PRO A 18 -11.04 -5.30 1.62
C PRO A 18 -9.91 -4.71 0.77
N TYR A 19 -9.09 -5.57 0.17
CA TYR A 19 -8.00 -5.16 -0.71
C TYR A 19 -7.80 -6.12 -1.89
N MET A 20 -7.19 -5.62 -2.96
CA MET A 20 -6.85 -6.40 -4.15
C MET A 20 -5.60 -5.81 -4.78
N CYS A 21 -4.64 -6.65 -5.18
CA CYS A 21 -3.43 -6.20 -5.87
C CYS A 21 -3.25 -6.90 -7.22
N ASN A 22 -2.69 -6.22 -8.22
CA ASN A 22 -2.33 -6.83 -9.51
C ASN A 22 -0.88 -7.37 -9.55
N SER A 23 -0.34 -7.79 -8.42
CA SER A 23 1.00 -8.38 -8.41
C SER A 23 0.92 -9.85 -8.84
N PRO A 24 1.78 -10.34 -9.74
CA PRO A 24 1.82 -11.77 -10.09
C PRO A 24 2.17 -12.69 -8.90
N ARG A 25 2.65 -12.12 -7.77
CA ARG A 25 2.90 -12.85 -6.52
C ARG A 25 1.75 -12.78 -5.51
N LEU A 26 0.77 -11.90 -5.73
CA LEU A 26 -0.43 -11.79 -4.91
C LEU A 26 -1.61 -12.33 -5.71
N TYR A 27 -2.47 -13.10 -5.07
CA TYR A 27 -3.62 -13.68 -5.76
C TYR A 27 -4.54 -12.57 -6.28
N GLN A 28 -4.92 -12.62 -7.56
CA GLN A 28 -5.70 -11.59 -8.25
C GLN A 28 -7.20 -11.61 -7.88
N GLY A 29 -7.51 -11.47 -6.59
CA GLY A 29 -8.88 -11.44 -6.08
C GLY A 29 -9.03 -10.42 -4.96
N LEU A 30 -10.27 -10.21 -4.53
CA LEU A 30 -10.57 -9.43 -3.33
C LEU A 30 -10.27 -10.28 -2.09
N HIS A 31 -9.46 -9.73 -1.19
CA HIS A 31 -9.08 -10.36 0.08
C HIS A 31 -9.44 -9.42 1.23
N ALA A 32 -9.59 -9.97 2.43
CA ALA A 32 -9.70 -9.19 3.65
C ALA A 32 -8.32 -9.16 4.34
N LEU A 33 -7.78 -7.96 4.55
CA LEU A 33 -6.61 -7.74 5.40
C LEU A 33 -7.11 -7.53 6.83
N ARG A 34 -6.86 -8.49 7.73
CA ARG A 34 -7.37 -8.43 9.11
C ARG A 34 -6.62 -7.40 9.96
N PRO A 35 -7.19 -6.92 11.07
CA PRO A 35 -6.46 -6.07 12.01
C PRO A 35 -5.11 -6.69 12.39
N LYS A 36 -4.05 -5.88 12.32
CA LYS A 36 -2.63 -6.23 12.54
C LYS A 36 -2.00 -7.15 11.49
N GLU A 37 -2.75 -7.55 10.47
CA GLU A 37 -2.19 -8.27 9.33
C GLU A 37 -1.41 -7.31 8.41
N SER A 38 -0.46 -7.86 7.68
CA SER A 38 0.36 -7.11 6.72
C SER A 38 0.49 -7.88 5.43
N VAL A 39 0.38 -7.18 4.31
CA VAL A 39 0.74 -7.70 2.99
C VAL A 39 2.06 -7.09 2.57
N ALA A 40 3.00 -7.94 2.17
CA ALA A 40 4.30 -7.52 1.68
C ALA A 40 4.54 -8.06 0.28
N PHE A 41 5.07 -7.21 -0.60
CA PHE A 41 5.46 -7.60 -1.94
C PHE A 41 6.72 -6.87 -2.37
N GLU A 42 7.49 -7.52 -3.23
CA GLU A 42 8.72 -6.99 -3.79
C GLU A 42 8.53 -6.76 -5.27
N VAL A 43 8.95 -5.58 -5.73
CA VAL A 43 8.89 -5.22 -7.15
C VAL A 43 10.31 -4.99 -7.64
N VAL A 44 10.74 -5.88 -8.53
CA VAL A 44 12.03 -5.80 -9.22
C VAL A 44 11.74 -5.21 -10.60
N ASP A 45 11.76 -3.89 -10.71
CA ASP A 45 11.48 -3.21 -12.00
C ASP A 45 12.47 -2.09 -12.30
N ILE A 46 12.84 -2.03 -13.58
CA ILE A 46 13.97 -1.24 -14.05
C ILE A 46 13.60 0.25 -14.21
N MET A 47 12.32 0.59 -14.46
CA MET A 47 11.88 2.00 -14.56
C MET A 47 10.42 2.31 -14.17
N PHE A 48 9.43 1.44 -14.47
CA PHE A 48 8.00 1.75 -14.28
C PHE A 48 7.21 0.55 -13.73
N PRO A 49 7.25 0.28 -12.41
CA PRO A 49 6.47 -0.81 -11.84
C PRO A 49 4.97 -0.56 -11.98
N LEU A 50 4.29 -1.34 -12.83
CA LEU A 50 2.83 -1.29 -13.04
C LEU A 50 2.05 -2.08 -11.96
N VAL A 51 2.63 -2.23 -10.78
CA VAL A 51 1.99 -2.88 -9.64
C VAL A 51 1.12 -1.87 -8.90
N TRP A 52 -0.08 -2.29 -8.54
CA TRP A 52 -1.05 -1.54 -7.76
C TRP A 52 -1.78 -2.42 -6.76
N CYS A 53 -2.29 -1.78 -5.71
CA CYS A 53 -3.18 -2.38 -4.72
C CYS A 53 -4.36 -1.43 -4.46
N TYR A 54 -5.58 -1.89 -4.65
CA TYR A 54 -6.77 -1.23 -4.16
C TYR A 54 -7.02 -1.60 -2.71
N ALA A 55 -7.46 -0.66 -1.89
CA ALA A 55 -8.01 -0.94 -0.57
C ALA A 55 -9.20 -0.01 -0.25
N GLN A 56 -10.16 -0.54 0.50
CA GLN A 56 -11.35 0.18 0.96
C GLN A 56 -11.37 0.21 2.48
N LEU A 57 -10.90 1.30 3.09
CA LEU A 57 -10.92 1.46 4.54
C LEU A 57 -12.36 1.69 5.01
N ASN A 58 -13.11 2.55 4.34
CA ASN A 58 -14.54 2.75 4.55
C ASN A 58 -15.15 3.46 3.32
N ASP A 59 -16.43 3.85 3.43
CA ASP A 59 -17.14 4.53 2.33
C ASP A 59 -16.49 5.87 1.94
N THR A 60 -15.79 6.53 2.87
CA THR A 60 -15.08 7.78 2.61
C THR A 60 -13.66 7.51 2.11
N TYR A 61 -12.92 6.63 2.78
CA TYR A 61 -11.52 6.34 2.47
C TYR A 61 -11.38 5.04 1.69
N HIS A 62 -11.19 5.16 0.38
CA HIS A 62 -10.88 4.05 -0.51
C HIS A 62 -10.01 4.55 -1.67
N GLY A 63 -9.27 3.66 -2.33
CA GLY A 63 -8.37 4.11 -3.39
C GLY A 63 -7.29 3.11 -3.78
N VAL A 64 -6.42 3.55 -4.68
CA VAL A 64 -5.44 2.70 -5.36
C VAL A 64 -4.02 3.16 -5.03
N PHE A 65 -3.29 2.28 -4.35
CA PHE A 65 -1.85 2.32 -4.22
C PHE A 65 -1.19 1.99 -5.56
N TRP A 66 -0.38 2.90 -6.11
CA TRP A 66 0.45 2.64 -7.30
C TRP A 66 1.94 2.57 -6.91
N ALA A 67 2.58 1.42 -7.16
CA ALA A 67 3.99 1.18 -6.85
C ALA A 67 4.92 2.17 -7.58
N PHE A 68 4.55 2.59 -8.80
CA PHE A 68 5.30 3.60 -9.54
C PHE A 68 5.30 4.97 -8.85
N ALA A 69 4.13 5.47 -8.44
CA ALA A 69 4.00 6.75 -7.77
C ALA A 69 4.74 6.76 -6.41
N THR A 70 4.70 5.64 -5.71
CA THR A 70 5.32 5.49 -4.39
C THR A 70 6.84 5.28 -4.44
N LYS A 71 7.38 4.62 -5.49
CA LYS A 71 8.84 4.45 -5.68
C LYS A 71 9.59 5.77 -5.83
N LEU A 72 8.94 6.86 -6.28
CA LEU A 72 9.57 8.18 -6.35
C LEU A 72 9.89 8.78 -4.96
N GLY A 73 9.16 8.36 -3.92
CA GLY A 73 9.36 8.82 -2.54
C GLY A 73 10.09 7.84 -1.63
N CYS A 74 10.40 6.62 -2.11
CA CYS A 74 10.99 5.57 -1.29
C CYS A 74 11.85 4.61 -2.12
N THR A 75 13.09 4.40 -1.70
CA THR A 75 14.12 3.70 -2.49
C THR A 75 14.27 2.21 -2.15
N ASP A 76 14.15 1.81 -0.88
CA ASP A 76 14.44 0.43 -0.43
C ASP A 76 13.23 -0.29 0.22
N ILE A 77 12.83 0.10 1.44
CA ILE A 77 11.73 -0.52 2.18
C ILE A 77 10.67 0.50 2.52
N CYS A 78 9.53 0.37 1.86
CA CYS A 78 8.43 1.30 1.92
C CYS A 78 7.29 0.69 2.73
N ARG A 79 6.88 1.37 3.80
CA ARG A 79 5.92 0.87 4.76
C ARG A 79 4.73 1.81 4.84
N TRP A 80 3.52 1.26 4.76
CA TRP A 80 2.28 1.98 4.99
C TRP A 80 1.47 1.32 6.09
N SER A 81 0.82 2.17 6.88
CA SER A 81 -0.14 1.80 7.91
C SER A 81 -1.50 2.33 7.46
N LEU A 82 -2.46 1.43 7.28
CA LEU A 82 -3.86 1.74 7.01
C LEU A 82 -4.56 1.86 8.35
N LYS A 83 -5.14 3.01 8.65
CA LYS A 83 -5.87 3.29 9.90
C LYS A 83 -7.30 3.69 9.58
N ASP A 84 -8.15 3.77 10.60
CA ASP A 84 -9.57 4.14 10.44
C ASP A 84 -9.71 5.52 9.75
N GLU A 85 -8.76 6.42 9.99
CA GLU A 85 -8.71 7.78 9.47
C GLU A 85 -7.93 7.97 8.15
N GLY A 86 -7.30 6.92 7.59
CA GLY A 86 -6.61 7.02 6.29
C GLY A 86 -5.33 6.19 6.16
N ALA A 87 -4.52 6.52 5.14
CA ALA A 87 -3.24 5.87 4.87
C ALA A 87 -2.07 6.73 5.35
N PHE A 88 -1.09 6.09 5.99
CA PHE A 88 0.11 6.76 6.48
C PHE A 88 1.36 6.05 5.97
N TYR A 89 2.24 6.78 5.31
CA TYR A 89 3.59 6.34 5.01
C TYR A 89 4.46 6.42 6.27
N LEU A 90 5.09 5.31 6.64
CA LEU A 90 6.03 5.27 7.75
C LEU A 90 7.43 5.60 7.23
N ARG A 91 7.85 6.83 7.48
CA ARG A 91 9.18 7.33 7.13
C ARG A 91 10.28 6.59 7.90
N GLU A 92 11.52 6.72 7.43
CA GLU A 92 12.69 6.14 8.10
C GLU A 92 12.90 6.67 9.53
N ASP A 93 12.46 7.90 9.82
CA ASP A 93 12.49 8.49 11.17
C ASP A 93 11.38 7.97 12.10
N GLY A 94 10.57 7.02 11.62
CA GLY A 94 9.46 6.39 12.35
C GLY A 94 8.21 7.25 12.44
N LYS A 95 8.18 8.45 11.87
CA LYS A 95 6.99 9.32 11.90
C LYS A 95 6.03 8.95 10.78
N PRO A 96 4.74 8.72 11.10
CA PRO A 96 3.73 8.55 10.08
C PRO A 96 3.49 9.89 9.36
N GLU A 97 3.55 9.87 8.04
CA GLU A 97 3.15 10.97 7.17
C GLU A 97 1.88 10.55 6.44
N GLU A 98 0.82 11.38 6.52
CA GLU A 98 -0.40 11.11 5.78
C GLU A 98 -0.09 11.02 4.28
N HIS A 99 -0.48 9.92 3.66
CA HIS A 99 -0.24 9.69 2.26
C HIS A 99 -1.57 9.67 1.53
N ARG A 100 -1.64 10.40 0.41
CA ARG A 100 -2.79 10.43 -0.50
C ARG A 100 -2.91 9.15 -1.35
N LEU A 101 -2.72 7.98 -0.73
CA LEU A 101 -3.02 6.69 -1.37
C LEU A 101 -4.52 6.50 -1.57
N PHE A 102 -5.31 7.07 -0.66
CA PHE A 102 -6.75 7.15 -0.72
C PHE A 102 -7.10 8.61 -0.93
N ASP A 103 -7.31 9.00 -2.19
CA ASP A 103 -8.06 10.21 -2.45
C ASP A 103 -9.54 9.87 -2.30
N ASN A 104 -10.33 10.81 -1.76
CA ASN A 104 -11.80 10.81 -1.83
C ASN A 104 -12.26 10.96 -3.29
N ALA A 105 -11.78 10.11 -4.19
CA ALA A 105 -12.04 10.17 -5.61
C ALA A 105 -13.21 9.25 -5.92
N PHE A 106 -14.42 9.71 -5.59
CA PHE A 106 -15.57 9.90 -6.51
C PHE A 106 -16.61 10.83 -5.87
#